data_AF-A0A2M8USI0-F1
#
_entry.id   AF-A0A2M8USI0-F1
#
_cell.length_a   1.000
_cell.length_b   1.000
_cell.length_c   1.000
_cell.angle_alpha   90.00
_cell.angle_beta   90.00
_cell.angle_gamma   90.00
#
_symmetry.space_group_name_H-M   'P 1'
#
loop_
_entity.id
_entity.type
_entity.pdbx_description
1 polymer ?
#
loop_
_entity_poly.entity_id
_entity_poly.type
_entity_poly.pdbx_seq_one_letter_code
_entity_poly.pdbx_strand_id
1 'polypeptide(L)'
;MAEKALKSSTFVWEGTDRKGGKVKGELAGVNTALVKAQLRKQGINPIKVRKKSISILSAGKKIKPMDIALFTRQMATMMGSGVPLLQSFDIIGEGFDNPNMRKLVDEIKQEVASGNSLANSLRKKPQYFDDLYCNLVDAGEQSGALETLLDRVATYKEKTESLKAKIKKAMTYPIAVVVVAIIVSSILLIKVVPQFQSVFEGFGAELPAFTRFVISISEALQEWWFIVLIALFAAVYVLREAHRRSEKFRDMVDRSILKLPVVGDILYKSAVARYARTLSTTFAAGVPLVEALDSVSGATGNVVFRNAVNRIKQDVSSGTQLNFSMRTTGVFPSMAIQMAAIGEESGSLDSMLDKVASYYEEEVDNAVDNLTTLMEPMIMAVLGVLVGGLIIAMYLPIFQLGQVV
;
A
#
# COMPACT_ATOMS: atom_id res chain seq x y z
N MET A 1 -25.97 -40.51 -5.68
CA MET A 1 -24.56 -40.67 -5.26
C MET A 1 -23.74 -39.65 -6.03
N ALA A 2 -23.16 -38.65 -5.35
CA ALA A 2 -22.43 -37.57 -6.01
C ALA A 2 -21.02 -38.04 -6.41
N GLU A 3 -20.74 -38.07 -7.70
CA GLU A 3 -19.43 -38.38 -8.26
C GLU A 3 -18.43 -37.29 -7.85
N LYS A 4 -17.46 -37.67 -7.02
CA LYS A 4 -16.43 -36.77 -6.49
C LYS A 4 -15.49 -36.40 -7.63
N ALA A 5 -15.64 -35.21 -8.21
CA ALA A 5 -14.77 -34.71 -9.28
C ALA A 5 -13.28 -34.87 -8.89
N LEU A 6 -12.55 -35.67 -9.67
CA LEU A 6 -11.16 -36.03 -9.39
C LEU A 6 -10.26 -34.78 -9.60
N LYS A 7 -9.75 -34.21 -8.50
CA LYS A 7 -8.83 -33.06 -8.55
C LYS A 7 -7.55 -33.41 -9.32
N SER A 8 -7.36 -32.79 -10.48
CA SER A 8 -6.12 -32.88 -11.25
C SER A 8 -4.95 -32.22 -10.49
N SER A 9 -3.80 -32.88 -10.43
CA SER A 9 -2.56 -32.39 -9.84
C SER A 9 -1.47 -32.35 -10.91
N THR A 10 -0.57 -31.36 -10.86
CA THR A 10 0.58 -31.31 -11.77
C THR A 10 1.67 -32.27 -11.32
N PHE A 11 2.15 -33.12 -12.24
CA PHE A 11 3.25 -34.05 -12.04
C PHE A 11 4.46 -33.59 -12.85
N VAL A 12 5.63 -33.57 -12.22
CA VAL A 12 6.91 -33.37 -12.92
C VAL A 12 7.43 -34.74 -13.32
N TRP A 13 7.82 -34.87 -14.58
CA TRP A 13 8.29 -36.13 -15.13
C TRP A 13 9.61 -35.96 -15.89
N GLU A 14 10.41 -37.02 -15.85
CA GLU A 14 11.62 -37.20 -16.65
C GLU A 14 11.49 -38.55 -17.35
N GLY A 15 11.75 -38.59 -18.66
CA GLY A 15 11.63 -39.78 -19.48
C GLY A 15 12.61 -39.77 -20.63
N THR A 16 12.59 -40.84 -21.43
CA THR A 16 13.37 -40.94 -22.65
C THR A 16 12.43 -41.02 -23.85
N ASP A 17 12.68 -40.20 -24.86
CA ASP A 17 11.99 -40.28 -26.15
C ASP A 17 12.46 -41.53 -26.92
N ARG A 18 11.76 -41.90 -28.00
CA ARG A 18 12.05 -43.05 -28.88
C ARG A 18 13.49 -43.10 -29.40
N LYS A 19 14.16 -41.93 -29.49
CA LYS A 19 15.56 -41.80 -29.91
C LYS A 19 16.58 -41.88 -28.76
N GLY A 20 16.15 -42.21 -27.54
CA GLY A 20 17.01 -42.30 -26.35
C GLY A 20 17.34 -40.96 -25.69
N GLY A 21 16.85 -39.84 -26.23
CA GLY A 21 17.05 -38.51 -25.66
C GLY A 21 16.28 -38.33 -24.36
N LYS A 22 16.94 -37.83 -23.30
CA LYS A 22 16.29 -37.50 -22.03
C LYS A 22 15.44 -36.25 -22.20
N VAL A 23 14.14 -36.38 -21.97
CA VAL A 23 13.14 -35.32 -22.00
C VAL A 23 12.53 -35.13 -20.62
N LYS A 24 12.25 -33.88 -20.26
CA LYS A 24 11.64 -33.51 -18.99
C LYS A 24 10.47 -32.58 -19.24
N GLY A 25 9.44 -32.65 -18.40
CA GLY A 25 8.27 -31.80 -18.54
C GLY A 25 7.33 -31.88 -17.35
N GLU A 26 6.24 -31.14 -17.46
CA GLU A 26 5.14 -31.17 -16.50
C GLU A 26 3.88 -31.68 -17.20
N LEU A 27 3.11 -32.54 -16.53
CA LEU A 27 1.84 -33.03 -17.04
C LEU A 27 0.80 -33.01 -15.92
N ALA A 28 -0.35 -32.41 -16.19
CA ALA A 28 -1.49 -32.46 -15.29
C ALA A 28 -2.16 -33.83 -15.37
N GLY A 29 -2.48 -34.43 -14.23
CA GLY A 29 -3.17 -35.72 -14.20
C GLY A 29 -3.77 -36.02 -12.84
N VAL A 30 -4.57 -37.08 -12.79
CA VAL A 30 -5.27 -37.47 -11.55
C VAL A 30 -4.37 -38.31 -10.63
N ASN A 31 -3.56 -39.19 -11.20
CA ASN A 31 -2.61 -40.02 -10.46
C ASN A 31 -1.35 -40.30 -11.30
N THR A 32 -0.28 -40.78 -10.64
CA THR A 32 1.00 -41.09 -11.29
C THR A 32 0.88 -42.17 -12.37
N ALA A 33 -0.06 -43.11 -12.23
CA ALA A 33 -0.23 -44.22 -13.17
C ALA A 33 -0.81 -43.74 -14.51
N LEU A 34 -1.82 -42.86 -14.47
CA LEU A 34 -2.44 -42.24 -15.64
C LEU A 34 -1.47 -41.32 -16.37
N VAL A 35 -0.69 -40.52 -15.63
CA VAL A 35 0.37 -39.68 -16.21
C VAL A 35 1.43 -40.54 -16.92
N LYS A 36 1.88 -41.65 -16.31
CA LYS A 36 2.82 -42.58 -16.97
C LYS A 36 2.22 -43.21 -18.22
N ALA A 37 0.94 -43.58 -18.20
CA ALA A 37 0.25 -44.15 -19.35
C ALA A 37 0.13 -43.13 -20.49
N GLN A 38 -0.16 -41.86 -20.17
CA GLN A 38 -0.26 -40.77 -21.14
C GLN A 38 1.10 -40.43 -21.76
N LEU A 39 2.18 -40.41 -20.97
CA LEU A 39 3.55 -40.22 -21.48
C LEU A 39 3.97 -41.35 -22.44
N ARG A 40 3.63 -42.60 -22.11
CA ARG A 40 3.89 -43.74 -23.01
C ARG A 40 3.11 -43.64 -24.33
N LYS A 41 1.85 -43.17 -24.29
CA LYS A 41 1.07 -42.88 -25.51
C LYS A 41 1.72 -41.80 -26.38
N GLN A 42 2.41 -40.84 -25.76
CA GLN A 42 3.18 -39.79 -26.45
C GLN A 42 4.57 -40.27 -26.92
N GLY A 43 4.90 -41.57 -26.78
CA GLY A 43 6.19 -42.11 -27.19
C GLY A 43 7.33 -41.89 -26.19
N ILE A 44 7.03 -41.36 -25.00
CA ILE A 44 8.01 -41.07 -23.97
C ILE A 44 7.97 -42.19 -22.93
N ASN A 45 9.11 -42.84 -22.68
CA ASN A 45 9.22 -43.83 -21.62
C ASN A 45 9.55 -43.14 -20.28
N PRO A 46 8.63 -43.10 -19.30
CA PRO A 46 8.80 -42.32 -18.08
C PRO A 46 9.78 -43.01 -17.10
N ILE A 47 10.89 -42.35 -16.77
CA ILE A 47 11.89 -42.81 -15.80
C ILE A 47 11.48 -42.38 -14.39
N LYS A 48 11.07 -41.12 -14.22
CA LYS A 48 10.71 -40.53 -12.94
C LYS A 48 9.43 -39.74 -13.12
N VAL A 49 8.39 -40.06 -12.34
CA VAL A 49 7.15 -39.27 -12.28
C VAL A 49 6.87 -39.01 -10.82
N ARG A 50 6.89 -37.74 -10.42
CA ARG A 50 6.61 -37.34 -9.05
C ARG A 50 5.55 -36.25 -9.05
N LYS A 51 4.64 -36.30 -8.08
CA LYS A 51 3.72 -35.20 -7.84
C LYS A 51 4.58 -33.97 -7.55
N LYS A 52 4.35 -32.85 -8.24
CA LYS A 52 5.08 -31.61 -7.98
C LYS A 52 4.83 -31.28 -6.51
N SER A 53 5.85 -31.39 -5.67
CA SER A 53 5.73 -30.88 -4.30
C SER A 53 5.48 -29.39 -4.45
N ILE A 54 4.40 -28.91 -3.86
CA ILE A 54 4.13 -27.47 -3.77
C ILE A 54 5.30 -26.93 -2.94
N SER A 55 6.32 -26.43 -3.62
CA SER A 55 7.38 -25.70 -2.95
C SER A 55 6.68 -24.48 -2.36
N ILE A 56 6.79 -24.29 -1.05
CA ILE A 56 6.31 -23.06 -0.39
C ILE A 56 7.00 -21.84 -1.03
N LEU A 57 8.15 -22.03 -1.69
CA LEU A 57 8.86 -21.06 -2.51
C LEU A 57 8.24 -20.77 -3.88
N SER A 58 7.28 -21.58 -4.36
CA SER A 58 6.54 -21.34 -5.61
C SER A 58 5.15 -20.75 -5.39
N ALA A 59 4.81 -20.37 -4.15
CA ALA A 59 3.71 -19.45 -3.94
C ALA A 59 4.09 -18.15 -4.65
N GLY A 60 3.42 -17.83 -5.76
CA GLY A 60 3.70 -16.62 -6.53
C GLY A 60 3.74 -15.38 -5.62
N LYS A 61 4.40 -14.32 -6.06
CA LYS A 61 4.45 -13.08 -5.29
C LYS A 61 3.03 -12.56 -5.03
N LYS A 62 2.80 -11.93 -3.88
CA LYS A 62 1.52 -11.25 -3.62
C LYS A 62 1.27 -10.21 -4.72
N ILE A 63 0.07 -10.21 -5.29
CA ILE A 63 -0.35 -9.20 -6.28
C ILE A 63 -0.29 -7.83 -5.63
N LYS A 64 0.47 -6.91 -6.23
CA LYS A 64 0.61 -5.54 -5.77
C LYS A 64 -0.47 -4.67 -6.43
N PRO A 65 -0.90 -3.57 -5.80
CA PRO A 65 -1.82 -2.61 -6.42
C PRO A 65 -1.31 -2.06 -7.77
N MET A 66 0.01 -1.88 -7.92
CA MET A 66 0.61 -1.46 -9.19
C MET A 66 0.46 -2.52 -10.30
N ASP A 67 0.43 -3.81 -9.96
CA ASP A 67 0.19 -4.87 -10.95
C ASP A 67 -1.23 -4.75 -11.52
N ILE A 68 -2.20 -4.38 -10.67
CA ILE A 68 -3.59 -4.10 -11.09
C ILE A 68 -3.65 -2.84 -11.97
N ALA A 69 -2.95 -1.76 -11.59
CA ALA A 69 -2.89 -0.54 -12.39
C ALA A 69 -2.33 -0.81 -13.80
N LEU A 70 -1.25 -1.59 -13.88
CA LEU A 70 -0.65 -2.00 -15.17
C LEU A 70 -1.61 -2.86 -15.99
N PHE A 71 -2.28 -3.83 -15.37
CA PHE A 71 -3.29 -4.65 -16.03
C PHE A 71 -4.40 -3.79 -16.62
N THR A 72 -4.92 -2.82 -15.86
CA THR A 72 -5.97 -1.92 -16.34
C THR A 72 -5.51 -1.05 -17.49
N ARG A 73 -4.29 -0.49 -17.40
CA ARG A 73 -3.70 0.29 -18.49
C ARG A 73 -3.55 -0.55 -19.76
N GLN A 74 -3.02 -1.75 -19.65
CA GLN A 74 -2.88 -2.65 -20.79
C GLN A 74 -4.24 -3.04 -21.38
N MET A 75 -5.24 -3.33 -20.55
CA MET A 75 -6.60 -3.58 -21.02
C MET A 75 -7.17 -2.38 -21.79
N ALA A 76 -7.04 -1.17 -21.24
CA ALA A 76 -7.47 0.07 -21.90
C ALA A 76 -6.79 0.26 -23.26
N THR A 77 -5.48 0.06 -23.33
CA THR A 77 -4.71 0.17 -24.59
C THR A 77 -5.12 -0.88 -25.62
N MET A 78 -5.31 -2.14 -25.19
CA MET A 78 -5.69 -3.22 -26.09
C MET A 78 -7.11 -3.02 -26.62
N MET A 79 -8.05 -2.65 -25.75
CA MET A 79 -9.44 -2.39 -26.12
C MET A 79 -9.57 -1.17 -27.02
N GLY A 80 -8.88 -0.06 -26.70
CA GLY A 80 -8.85 1.12 -27.57
C GLY A 80 -8.14 0.90 -28.91
N SER A 81 -7.35 -0.17 -29.05
CA SER A 81 -6.79 -0.61 -30.33
C SER A 81 -7.72 -1.56 -31.10
N GLY A 82 -8.94 -1.78 -30.62
CA GLY A 82 -9.91 -2.68 -31.23
C GLY A 82 -9.62 -4.17 -31.03
N VAL A 83 -8.69 -4.55 -30.14
CA VAL A 83 -8.42 -5.97 -29.86
C VAL A 83 -9.60 -6.56 -29.07
N PRO A 84 -10.15 -7.72 -29.48
CA PRO A 84 -11.23 -8.37 -28.75
C PRO A 84 -10.88 -8.66 -27.29
N LEU A 85 -11.83 -8.42 -26.38
CA LEU A 85 -11.64 -8.52 -24.93
C LEU A 85 -10.97 -9.83 -24.47
N LEU A 86 -11.44 -10.98 -24.98
CA LEU A 86 -10.87 -12.30 -24.65
C LEU A 86 -9.42 -12.45 -25.13
N GLN A 87 -9.08 -11.88 -26.28
CA GLN A 87 -7.72 -11.90 -26.81
C GLN A 87 -6.80 -10.94 -26.02
N SER A 88 -7.32 -9.79 -25.58
CA SER A 88 -6.59 -8.89 -24.68
C SER A 88 -6.17 -9.62 -23.41
N PHE A 89 -7.07 -10.42 -22.81
CA PHE A 89 -6.75 -11.22 -21.63
C PHE A 89 -5.62 -12.23 -21.86
N ASP A 90 -5.59 -12.90 -23.01
CA ASP A 90 -4.51 -13.85 -23.34
C ASP A 90 -3.15 -13.16 -23.42
N ILE A 91 -3.07 -12.06 -24.17
CA ILE A 91 -1.82 -11.32 -24.38
C ILE A 91 -1.30 -10.74 -23.05
N ILE A 92 -2.20 -10.18 -22.25
CA ILE A 92 -1.86 -9.59 -20.95
C ILE A 92 -1.47 -10.67 -19.93
N GLY A 93 -2.19 -11.79 -19.90
CA GLY A 93 -1.89 -12.93 -19.03
C GLY A 93 -0.48 -13.49 -19.27
N GLU A 94 -0.06 -13.61 -20.52
CA GLU A 94 1.30 -14.06 -20.85
C GLU A 94 2.38 -13.07 -20.37
N GLY A 95 2.10 -11.76 -20.50
CA GLY A 95 3.03 -10.67 -20.17
C GLY A 95 3.36 -10.49 -18.68
N PHE A 96 2.57 -11.02 -17.74
CA PHE A 96 2.82 -10.85 -16.31
C PHE A 96 3.81 -11.86 -15.73
N ASP A 97 4.97 -11.42 -15.23
CA ASP A 97 5.93 -12.30 -14.55
C ASP A 97 5.37 -13.03 -13.31
N ASN A 98 4.41 -12.41 -12.62
CA ASN A 98 3.85 -12.95 -11.39
C ASN A 98 2.81 -14.05 -11.68
N PRO A 99 3.04 -15.32 -11.31
CA PRO A 99 2.11 -16.41 -11.58
C PRO A 99 0.72 -16.22 -10.95
N ASN A 100 0.64 -15.52 -9.81
CA ASN A 100 -0.64 -15.23 -9.18
C ASN A 100 -1.46 -14.21 -9.99
N MET A 101 -0.78 -13.26 -10.64
CA MET A 101 -1.45 -12.29 -11.50
C MET A 101 -1.95 -12.96 -12.78
N ARG A 102 -1.14 -13.83 -13.39
CA ARG A 102 -1.59 -14.67 -14.53
C ARG A 102 -2.84 -15.46 -14.18
N LYS A 103 -2.82 -16.14 -13.03
CA LYS A 103 -3.97 -16.91 -12.54
C LYS A 103 -5.21 -16.03 -12.32
N LEU A 104 -5.06 -14.82 -11.77
CA LEU A 104 -6.17 -13.88 -11.60
C LEU A 104 -6.77 -13.49 -12.96
N VAL A 105 -5.91 -13.16 -13.93
CA VAL A 105 -6.30 -12.81 -15.30
C VAL A 105 -7.03 -13.98 -15.97
N ASP A 106 -6.50 -15.20 -15.86
CA ASP A 106 -7.12 -16.42 -16.38
C ASP A 106 -8.49 -16.70 -15.76
N GLU A 107 -8.63 -16.51 -14.44
CA GLU A 107 -9.90 -16.67 -13.73
C GLU A 107 -10.95 -15.65 -14.23
N ILE A 108 -10.57 -14.38 -14.43
CA ILE A 108 -11.47 -13.36 -14.97
C ILE A 108 -11.82 -13.67 -16.43
N LYS A 109 -10.83 -14.07 -17.25
CA LYS A 109 -11.05 -14.48 -18.64
C LYS A 109 -12.07 -15.61 -18.74
N GLN A 110 -11.95 -16.64 -17.90
CA GLN A 110 -12.87 -17.80 -17.90
C GLN A 110 -14.30 -17.38 -17.56
N GLU A 111 -14.46 -16.47 -16.60
CA GLU A 111 -15.76 -15.92 -16.22
C GLU A 111 -16.41 -15.14 -17.38
N VAL A 112 -15.65 -14.26 -18.04
CA VAL A 112 -16.13 -13.52 -19.20
C VAL A 112 -16.43 -14.45 -20.38
N ALA A 113 -15.56 -15.42 -20.65
CA ALA A 113 -15.76 -16.43 -21.70
C ALA A 113 -17.00 -17.31 -21.45
N SER A 114 -17.42 -17.46 -20.18
CA SER A 114 -18.66 -18.16 -19.81
C SER A 114 -19.93 -17.31 -19.99
N GLY A 115 -19.80 -16.06 -20.43
CA GLY A 115 -20.91 -15.15 -20.72
C GLY A 115 -21.25 -14.17 -19.60
N ASN A 116 -20.47 -14.12 -18.51
CA ASN A 116 -20.63 -13.09 -17.49
C ASN A 116 -20.07 -11.75 -17.97
N SER A 117 -20.67 -10.64 -17.54
CA SER A 117 -20.12 -9.31 -17.80
C SER A 117 -18.75 -9.15 -17.12
N LEU A 118 -17.89 -8.31 -17.70
CA LEU A 118 -16.59 -7.99 -17.13
C LEU A 118 -16.74 -7.41 -15.73
N ALA A 119 -17.67 -6.47 -15.53
CA ALA A 119 -17.94 -5.87 -14.23
C ALA A 119 -18.28 -6.92 -13.16
N ASN A 120 -19.17 -7.86 -13.46
CA ASN A 120 -19.56 -8.91 -12.51
C ASN A 120 -18.43 -9.91 -12.25
N SER A 121 -17.62 -10.19 -13.27
CA SER A 121 -16.43 -11.04 -13.13
C SER A 121 -15.39 -10.41 -12.20
N LEU A 122 -15.20 -9.09 -12.28
CA LEU A 122 -14.31 -8.32 -11.42
C LEU A 122 -14.83 -8.20 -9.98
N ARG A 123 -16.15 -8.03 -9.79
CA ARG A 123 -16.80 -7.96 -8.46
C ARG A 123 -16.59 -9.23 -7.63
N LYS A 124 -16.37 -10.40 -8.26
CA LYS A 124 -15.99 -11.65 -7.57
C LYS A 124 -14.61 -11.59 -6.90
N LYS A 125 -13.82 -10.54 -7.17
CA LYS A 125 -12.46 -10.33 -6.65
C LYS A 125 -12.32 -8.96 -5.96
N PRO A 126 -13.12 -8.68 -4.90
CA PRO A 126 -13.18 -7.36 -4.25
C PRO A 126 -11.86 -6.95 -3.57
N GLN A 127 -10.97 -7.91 -3.34
CA GLN A 127 -9.62 -7.67 -2.81
C GLN A 127 -8.67 -6.96 -3.79
N TYR A 128 -9.01 -6.91 -5.09
CA TYR A 128 -8.20 -6.30 -6.14
C TYR A 128 -8.92 -5.18 -6.89
N PHE A 129 -10.24 -5.32 -7.08
CA PHE A 129 -11.08 -4.36 -7.77
C PHE A 129 -12.07 -3.78 -6.76
N ASP A 130 -11.99 -2.46 -6.54
CA ASP A 130 -12.92 -1.73 -5.69
C ASP A 130 -14.24 -1.45 -6.42
N ASP A 131 -15.27 -1.05 -5.67
CA ASP A 131 -16.61 -0.80 -6.20
C ASP A 131 -16.60 0.24 -7.30
N LEU A 132 -15.78 1.29 -7.13
CA LEU A 132 -15.53 2.31 -8.14
C LEU A 132 -15.08 1.72 -9.48
N TYR A 133 -14.06 0.86 -9.46
CA TYR A 133 -13.56 0.18 -10.66
C TYR A 133 -14.68 -0.62 -11.33
N CYS A 134 -15.38 -1.42 -10.54
CA CYS A 134 -16.43 -2.30 -11.05
C CYS A 134 -17.57 -1.49 -11.66
N ASN A 135 -18.00 -0.40 -11.02
CA ASN A 135 -19.10 0.44 -11.49
C ASN A 135 -18.74 1.21 -12.77
N LEU A 136 -17.49 1.70 -12.88
CA LEU A 136 -17.01 2.33 -14.10
C LEU A 136 -16.92 1.36 -15.28
N VAL A 137 -16.48 0.13 -15.02
CA VAL A 137 -16.49 -0.91 -16.05
C VAL A 137 -17.92 -1.28 -16.45
N ASP A 138 -18.83 -1.41 -15.50
CA ASP A 138 -20.25 -1.75 -15.74
C ASP A 138 -20.93 -0.68 -16.61
N ALA A 139 -20.73 0.60 -16.27
CA ALA A 139 -21.22 1.73 -17.06
C ALA A 139 -20.62 1.71 -18.48
N GLY A 140 -19.36 1.30 -18.63
CA GLY A 140 -18.67 1.22 -19.91
C GLY A 140 -19.17 0.08 -20.78
N GLU A 141 -19.45 -1.08 -20.17
CA GLU A 141 -20.06 -2.22 -20.85
C GLU A 141 -21.49 -1.90 -21.31
N GLN A 142 -22.30 -1.27 -20.45
CA GLN A 142 -23.70 -0.94 -20.77
C GLN A 142 -23.83 0.15 -21.84
N SER A 143 -22.93 1.14 -21.84
CA SER A 143 -22.93 2.26 -22.79
C SER A 143 -22.16 1.97 -24.08
N GLY A 144 -21.45 0.84 -24.16
CA GLY A 144 -20.54 0.54 -25.27
C GLY A 144 -19.26 1.40 -25.28
N ALA A 145 -19.02 2.22 -24.27
CA ALA A 145 -17.85 3.09 -24.13
C ALA A 145 -16.76 2.48 -23.21
N LEU A 146 -16.64 1.15 -23.21
CA LEU A 146 -15.73 0.42 -22.33
C LEU A 146 -14.27 0.85 -22.48
N GLU A 147 -13.83 1.17 -23.70
CA GLU A 147 -12.48 1.68 -23.97
C GLU A 147 -12.18 2.99 -23.24
N THR A 148 -13.11 3.95 -23.29
CA THR A 148 -12.94 5.27 -22.67
C THR A 148 -12.99 5.16 -21.16
N LEU A 149 -13.88 4.32 -20.62
CA LEU A 149 -13.98 4.15 -19.17
C LEU A 149 -12.82 3.33 -18.60
N LEU A 150 -12.32 2.32 -19.31
CA LEU A 150 -11.09 1.62 -18.91
C LEU A 150 -9.89 2.56 -18.89
N ASP A 151 -9.76 3.47 -19.86
CA ASP A 151 -8.68 4.47 -19.87
C ASP A 151 -8.73 5.41 -18.66
N ARG A 152 -9.94 5.84 -18.28
CA ARG A 152 -10.15 6.65 -17.08
C ARG A 152 -9.82 5.89 -15.80
N VAL A 153 -10.25 4.63 -15.68
CA VAL A 153 -9.92 3.77 -14.55
C VAL A 153 -8.41 3.52 -14.47
N ALA A 154 -7.75 3.29 -15.61
CA ALA A 154 -6.30 3.12 -15.68
C ALA A 154 -5.57 4.35 -15.16
N THR A 155 -5.93 5.53 -15.67
CA THR A 155 -5.35 6.81 -15.26
C THR A 155 -5.56 7.06 -13.76
N TYR A 156 -6.76 6.79 -13.26
CA TYR A 156 -7.07 6.88 -11.83
C TYR A 156 -6.18 5.96 -10.97
N LYS A 157 -6.03 4.68 -11.35
CA LYS A 157 -5.21 3.72 -10.60
C LYS A 157 -3.73 4.09 -10.64
N GLU A 158 -3.21 4.51 -11.80
CA GLU A 158 -1.82 4.95 -11.96
C GLU A 158 -1.50 6.19 -11.10
N LYS A 159 -2.37 7.21 -11.14
CA LYS A 159 -2.23 8.42 -10.33
C LYS A 159 -2.31 8.11 -8.84
N THR A 160 -3.27 7.28 -8.45
CA THR A 160 -3.45 6.89 -7.04
C THR A 160 -2.25 6.10 -6.50
N GLU A 161 -1.76 5.12 -7.26
CA GLU A 161 -0.64 4.29 -6.84
C GLU A 161 0.71 5.01 -6.94
N SER A 162 0.90 5.90 -7.91
CA SER A 162 2.08 6.77 -7.96
C SER A 162 2.13 7.72 -6.77
N LEU A 163 1.00 8.35 -6.41
CA LEU A 163 0.91 9.20 -5.22
C LEU A 163 1.26 8.43 -3.93
N LYS A 164 0.67 7.25 -3.74
CA LYS A 164 0.99 6.37 -2.59
C LYS A 164 2.47 5.96 -2.58
N ALA A 165 3.02 5.62 -3.74
CA ALA A 165 4.43 5.24 -3.86
C ALA A 165 5.37 6.39 -3.51
N LYS A 166 5.06 7.62 -3.95
CA LYS A 166 5.81 8.83 -3.58
C LYS A 166 5.78 9.07 -2.07
N ILE A 167 4.60 9.07 -1.45
CA ILE A 167 4.46 9.23 0.00
C ILE A 167 5.26 8.16 0.75
N LYS A 168 5.15 6.89 0.33
CA LYS A 168 5.89 5.79 0.94
C LYS A 168 7.41 5.96 0.80
N LYS A 169 7.87 6.39 -0.38
CA LYS A 169 9.29 6.64 -0.64
C LYS A 169 9.82 7.75 0.25
N ALA A 170 9.07 8.85 0.36
CA ALA A 170 9.41 9.99 1.23
C ALA A 170 9.49 9.60 2.71
N MET A 171 8.60 8.72 3.18
CA MET A 171 8.59 8.18 4.55
C MET A 171 9.74 7.19 4.83
N THR A 172 10.30 6.55 3.80
CA THR A 172 11.30 5.48 3.98
C THR A 172 12.60 6.02 4.56
N TYR A 173 13.04 7.20 4.09
CA TYR A 173 14.28 7.83 4.55
C TYR A 173 14.23 8.26 6.03
N PRO A 174 13.21 8.99 6.51
CA PRO A 174 13.05 9.30 7.94
C PRO A 174 13.07 8.08 8.84
N ILE A 175 12.33 7.03 8.46
CA ILE A 175 12.27 5.79 9.24
C ILE A 175 13.65 5.13 9.30
N ALA A 176 14.36 5.04 8.17
CA ALA A 176 15.69 4.45 8.12
C ALA A 176 16.67 5.19 9.02
N VAL A 177 16.68 6.52 9.00
CA VAL A 177 17.60 7.32 9.81
C VAL A 177 17.26 7.23 11.29
N VAL A 178 15.99 7.29 11.68
CA VAL A 178 15.58 7.11 13.09
C VAL A 178 15.98 5.72 13.59
N VAL A 179 15.80 4.68 12.78
CA VAL A 179 16.25 3.32 13.13
C VAL A 179 17.76 3.27 13.32
N VAL A 180 18.54 3.85 12.41
CA VAL A 180 20.01 3.92 12.54
C VAL A 180 20.42 4.72 13.79
N ALA A 181 19.80 5.87 14.04
CA ALA A 181 20.08 6.70 15.21
C ALA A 181 19.79 5.96 16.52
N ILE A 182 18.68 5.21 16.59
CA ILE A 182 18.35 4.35 17.74
C ILE A 182 19.39 3.25 17.91
N ILE A 183 19.80 2.58 16.83
CA ILE A 183 20.82 1.52 16.88
C ILE A 183 22.15 2.07 17.40
N VAL A 184 22.64 3.17 16.82
CA VAL A 184 23.91 3.79 17.21
C VAL A 184 23.84 4.24 18.68
N SER A 185 22.76 4.91 19.08
CA SER A 185 22.57 5.36 20.46
C SER A 185 22.52 4.17 21.44
N SER A 186 21.86 3.09 21.06
CA SER A 186 21.79 1.86 21.86
C SER A 186 23.18 1.24 22.03
N ILE A 187 24.00 1.18 20.97
CA ILE A 187 25.38 0.66 21.06
C ILE A 187 26.22 1.53 21.99
N LEU A 188 26.15 2.85 21.85
CA LEU A 188 26.89 3.78 22.72
C LEU A 188 26.49 3.59 24.19
N LEU A 189 25.19 3.53 24.49
CA LEU A 189 24.70 3.33 25.85
C LEU A 189 25.11 1.96 26.39
N ILE A 190 24.94 0.87 25.64
CA ILE A 190 25.18 -0.50 26.14
C ILE A 190 26.67 -0.84 26.26
N LYS A 191 27.53 -0.28 25.41
CA LYS A 191 28.96 -0.65 25.36
C LYS A 191 29.91 0.44 25.82
N VAL A 192 29.68 1.69 25.42
CA VAL A 192 30.65 2.77 25.62
C VAL A 192 30.49 3.39 27.01
N VAL A 193 29.26 3.77 27.39
CA VAL A 193 28.99 4.38 28.70
C VAL A 193 29.48 3.54 29.89
N PRO A 194 29.22 2.22 30.00
CA PRO A 194 29.72 1.43 31.12
C PRO A 194 31.25 1.31 31.17
N GLN A 195 31.93 1.30 30.02
CA GLN A 195 33.40 1.35 29.99
C GLN A 195 33.91 2.64 30.64
N PHE A 196 33.28 3.78 30.33
CA PHE A 196 33.63 5.05 30.96
C PHE A 196 33.29 5.08 32.45
N GLN A 197 32.15 4.54 32.88
CA GLN A 197 31.78 4.43 34.29
C GLN A 197 32.86 3.69 35.10
N SER A 198 33.33 2.54 34.61
CA SER A 198 34.36 1.75 35.30
C SER A 198 35.68 2.51 35.50
N VAL A 199 36.01 3.43 34.59
CA VAL A 199 37.19 4.31 34.73
C VAL A 199 36.96 5.31 35.86
N PHE A 200 35.76 5.90 35.96
CA PHE A 200 35.45 6.92 36.97
C PHE A 200 35.22 6.38 38.38
N GLU A 201 34.73 5.15 38.53
CA GLU A 201 34.59 4.49 39.84
C GLU A 201 35.92 4.41 40.59
N GLY A 202 37.05 4.34 39.88
CA GLY A 202 38.40 4.34 40.45
C GLY A 202 38.86 5.68 41.04
N PHE A 203 38.17 6.80 40.75
CA PHE A 203 38.57 8.15 41.19
C PHE A 203 37.86 8.63 42.46
N GLY A 204 36.87 7.89 42.98
CA GLY A 204 36.23 8.18 44.26
C GLY A 204 35.42 9.50 44.34
N ALA A 205 35.15 10.16 43.22
CA ALA A 205 34.35 11.38 43.15
C ALA A 205 32.91 11.08 42.74
N GLU A 206 31.96 11.87 43.26
CA GLU A 206 30.57 11.76 42.85
C GLU A 206 30.39 12.22 41.41
N LEU A 207 29.77 11.36 40.59
CA LEU A 207 29.44 11.70 39.21
C LEU A 207 28.36 12.79 39.14
N PRO A 208 28.51 13.80 38.25
CA PRO A 208 27.50 14.83 38.05
C PRO A 208 26.13 14.25 37.64
N ALA A 209 25.07 14.97 38.00
CA ALA A 209 23.68 14.50 37.85
C ALA A 209 23.32 14.08 36.41
N PHE A 210 23.79 14.83 35.40
CA PHE A 210 23.55 14.50 34.00
C PHE A 210 24.25 13.20 33.56
N THR A 211 25.50 12.98 33.99
CA THR A 211 26.23 11.73 33.73
C THR A 211 25.57 10.55 34.44
N ARG A 212 25.14 10.73 35.69
CA ARG A 212 24.42 9.72 36.48
C ARG A 212 23.09 9.32 35.81
N PHE A 213 22.37 10.28 35.24
CA PHE A 213 21.15 10.02 34.47
C PHE A 213 21.43 9.16 33.23
N VAL A 214 22.44 9.51 32.43
CA VAL A 214 22.81 8.73 31.23
C VAL A 214 23.26 7.31 31.59
N ILE A 215 24.03 7.16 32.68
CA ILE A 215 24.44 5.85 33.21
C ILE A 215 23.22 5.05 33.64
N SER A 216 22.26 5.64 34.37
CA SER A 216 21.06 4.91 34.80
C SER A 216 20.21 4.40 33.62
N ILE A 217 20.13 5.16 32.52
CA ILE A 217 19.49 4.70 31.28
C ILE A 217 20.29 3.55 30.66
N SER A 218 21.61 3.66 30.65
CA SER A 218 22.51 2.61 30.14
C SER A 218 22.36 1.31 30.93
N GLU A 219 22.38 1.35 32.26
CA GLU A 219 22.22 0.19 33.15
C GLU A 219 20.84 -0.46 32.95
N ALA A 220 19.77 0.33 32.92
CA ALA A 220 18.42 -0.16 32.63
C ALA A 220 18.33 -0.82 31.25
N LEU A 221 18.94 -0.23 30.22
CA LEU A 221 19.00 -0.83 28.90
C LEU A 221 19.84 -2.10 28.89
N GLN A 222 21.00 -2.15 29.55
CA GLN A 222 21.86 -3.33 29.58
C GLN A 222 21.19 -4.53 30.25
N GLU A 223 20.48 -4.31 31.35
CA GLU A 223 19.81 -5.39 32.09
C GLU A 223 18.49 -5.80 31.40
N TRP A 224 17.74 -4.85 30.83
CA TRP A 224 16.39 -5.09 30.31
C TRP A 224 16.29 -5.08 28.78
N TRP A 225 17.39 -5.01 28.01
CA TRP A 225 17.33 -4.85 26.54
C TRP A 225 16.45 -5.90 25.86
N PHE A 226 16.49 -7.15 26.33
CA PHE A 226 15.68 -8.24 25.77
C PHE A 226 14.19 -8.04 26.08
N ILE A 227 13.85 -7.57 27.29
CA ILE A 227 12.48 -7.22 27.69
C ILE A 227 11.99 -6.01 26.90
N VAL A 228 12.82 -4.98 26.73
CA VAL A 228 12.51 -3.78 25.93
C VAL A 228 12.24 -4.16 24.48
N LEU A 229 13.05 -5.05 23.90
CA LEU A 229 12.87 -5.52 22.53
C LEU A 229 11.58 -6.35 22.38
N ILE A 230 11.30 -7.27 23.31
CA ILE A 230 10.04 -8.01 23.34
C ILE A 230 8.85 -7.07 23.52
N ALA A 231 8.93 -6.11 24.43
CA ALA A 231 7.89 -5.12 24.68
C ALA A 231 7.62 -4.26 23.44
N LEU A 232 8.65 -3.88 22.69
CA LEU A 232 8.52 -3.16 21.44
C LEU A 232 7.78 -4.00 20.39
N PHE A 233 8.17 -5.27 20.18
CA PHE A 233 7.49 -6.16 19.26
C PHE A 233 6.04 -6.44 19.68
N ALA A 234 5.80 -6.65 20.97
CA ALA A 234 4.47 -6.85 21.53
C ALA A 234 3.60 -5.60 21.35
N ALA A 235 4.14 -4.41 21.62
CA ALA A 235 3.44 -3.15 21.41
C ALA A 235 3.05 -2.96 19.93
N VAL A 236 3.99 -3.19 19.00
CA VAL A 236 3.69 -3.12 17.56
C VAL A 236 2.61 -4.13 17.16
N TYR A 237 2.68 -5.36 17.67
CA TYR A 237 1.68 -6.39 17.40
C TYR A 237 0.29 -6.02 17.94
N VAL A 238 0.22 -5.58 19.20
CA VAL A 238 -1.04 -5.17 19.86
C VAL A 238 -1.63 -3.95 19.17
N LEU A 239 -0.82 -2.92 18.85
CA LEU A 239 -1.28 -1.74 18.13
C LEU A 239 -1.81 -2.11 16.74
N ARG A 240 -1.12 -3.00 16.03
CA ARG A 240 -1.56 -3.49 14.72
C ARG A 240 -2.85 -4.27 14.80
N GLU A 241 -3.00 -5.14 15.80
CA GLU A 241 -4.21 -5.95 15.96
C GLU A 241 -5.39 -5.09 16.46
N ALA A 242 -5.14 -4.13 17.36
CA ALA A 242 -6.11 -3.14 17.80
C ALA A 242 -6.60 -2.29 16.62
N HIS A 243 -5.70 -1.85 15.74
CA HIS A 243 -6.05 -1.10 14.53
C HIS A 243 -6.86 -1.92 13.52
N ARG A 244 -6.64 -3.25 13.46
CA ARG A 244 -7.42 -4.14 12.59
C ARG A 244 -8.79 -4.50 13.16
N ARG A 245 -8.90 -4.68 14.49
CA ARG A 245 -10.14 -5.15 15.13
C ARG A 245 -11.08 -4.03 15.58
N SER A 246 -10.54 -2.88 15.99
CA SER A 246 -11.33 -1.81 16.59
C SER A 246 -11.48 -0.64 15.62
N GLU A 247 -12.70 -0.45 15.12
CA GLU A 247 -13.04 0.70 14.28
C GLU A 247 -12.85 2.02 15.03
N LYS A 248 -13.24 2.09 16.31
CA LYS A 248 -13.05 3.29 17.15
C LYS A 248 -11.57 3.66 17.27
N PHE A 249 -10.69 2.67 17.45
CA PHE A 249 -9.25 2.91 17.54
C PHE A 249 -8.67 3.36 16.20
N ARG A 250 -9.05 2.71 15.10
CA ARG A 250 -8.68 3.12 13.74
C ARG A 250 -9.09 4.56 13.46
N ASP A 251 -10.32 4.93 13.79
CA ASP A 251 -10.85 6.28 13.55
C ASP A 251 -10.16 7.34 14.43
N MET A 252 -9.83 7.00 15.67
CA MET A 252 -9.04 7.87 16.56
C MET A 252 -7.64 8.11 16.01
N VAL A 253 -6.98 7.06 15.51
CA VAL A 253 -5.66 7.15 14.88
C VAL A 253 -5.72 8.01 13.64
N ASP A 254 -6.67 7.76 12.72
CA ASP A 254 -6.86 8.54 11.50
C ASP A 254 -7.08 10.04 11.78
N ARG A 255 -7.85 10.38 12.82
CA ARG A 255 -8.06 11.77 13.27
C ARG A 255 -6.81 12.40 13.86
N SER A 256 -6.02 11.62 14.60
CA SER A 256 -4.82 12.10 15.28
C SER A 256 -3.69 12.36 14.29
N ILE A 257 -3.54 11.49 13.28
CA ILE A 257 -2.52 11.63 12.25
C ILE A 257 -2.69 12.92 11.45
N LEU A 258 -3.93 13.35 11.17
CA LEU A 258 -4.20 14.63 10.49
C LEU A 258 -3.74 15.87 11.28
N LYS A 259 -3.53 15.74 12.60
CA LYS A 259 -3.04 16.83 13.47
C LYS A 259 -1.51 16.88 13.57
N LEU A 260 -0.81 15.88 13.03
CA LEU A 260 0.65 15.86 13.11
C LEU A 260 1.23 16.96 12.21
N PRO A 261 2.25 17.71 12.69
CA PRO A 261 2.91 18.71 11.86
C PRO A 261 3.57 18.03 10.66
N VAL A 262 3.54 18.71 9.50
CA VAL A 262 4.04 18.25 8.20
C VAL A 262 3.29 17.06 7.60
N VAL A 263 3.18 15.93 8.31
CA VAL A 263 2.49 14.71 7.82
C VAL A 263 0.98 14.94 7.69
N GLY A 264 0.38 15.66 8.63
CA GLY A 264 -1.06 15.96 8.63
C GLY A 264 -1.45 16.78 7.40
N ASP A 265 -0.65 17.78 7.02
CA ASP A 265 -0.88 18.61 5.83
C ASP A 265 -0.81 17.79 4.53
N ILE A 266 0.21 16.93 4.40
CA ILE A 266 0.36 16.02 3.25
C ILE A 266 -0.86 15.10 3.13
N LEU A 267 -1.32 14.51 4.24
CA LEU A 267 -2.46 13.60 4.23
C LEU A 267 -3.78 14.33 3.97
N TYR A 268 -3.93 15.54 4.48
CA TYR A 268 -5.07 16.41 4.21
C TYR A 268 -5.15 16.75 2.71
N LYS A 269 -4.06 17.28 2.12
CA LYS A 269 -3.98 17.58 0.69
C LYS A 269 -4.21 16.33 -0.17
N SER A 270 -3.64 15.20 0.22
CA SER A 270 -3.85 13.91 -0.45
C SER A 270 -5.29 13.42 -0.40
N ALA A 271 -6.01 13.67 0.70
CA ALA A 271 -7.42 13.32 0.83
C ALA A 271 -8.31 14.21 -0.05
N VAL A 272 -8.03 15.51 -0.13
CA VAL A 272 -8.70 16.46 -1.04
C VAL A 272 -8.45 16.09 -2.51
N ALA A 273 -7.19 15.80 -2.87
CA ALA A 273 -6.83 15.35 -4.22
C ALA A 273 -7.60 14.08 -4.61
N ARG A 274 -7.62 13.07 -3.74
CA ARG A 274 -8.35 11.80 -4.00
C ARG A 274 -9.85 12.01 -4.07
N TYR A 275 -10.43 12.88 -3.24
CA TYR A 275 -11.84 13.26 -3.33
C TYR A 275 -12.15 13.83 -4.71
N ALA A 276 -11.43 14.87 -5.11
CA ALA A 276 -11.67 15.59 -6.36
C ALA A 276 -11.42 14.71 -7.59
N ARG A 277 -10.31 13.96 -7.60
CA ARG A 277 -9.95 13.02 -8.68
C ARG A 277 -11.01 11.95 -8.86
N THR A 278 -11.42 11.32 -7.76
CA THR A 278 -12.40 10.24 -7.79
C THR A 278 -13.73 10.76 -8.29
N LEU A 279 -14.23 11.86 -7.70
CA LEU A 279 -15.53 12.43 -8.04
C LEU A 279 -15.57 12.90 -9.50
N SER A 280 -14.52 13.61 -9.96
CA SER A 280 -14.37 14.02 -11.36
C SER A 280 -14.43 12.82 -12.32
N THR A 281 -13.66 11.76 -12.03
CA THR A 281 -13.59 10.56 -12.90
C THR A 281 -14.93 9.84 -12.99
N THR A 282 -15.61 9.66 -11.85
CA THR A 282 -16.95 9.03 -11.82
C THR A 282 -18.01 9.86 -12.51
N PHE A 283 -18.01 11.17 -12.25
CA PHE A 283 -19.05 12.05 -12.78
C PHE A 283 -18.88 12.23 -14.29
N ALA A 284 -17.64 12.37 -14.76
CA ALA A 284 -17.33 12.40 -16.19
C ALA A 284 -17.81 11.12 -16.90
N ALA A 285 -17.81 9.97 -16.20
CA ALA A 285 -18.25 8.69 -16.73
C ALA A 285 -19.77 8.52 -16.78
N GLY A 286 -20.53 9.55 -16.40
CA GLY A 286 -21.99 9.54 -16.41
C GLY A 286 -22.61 8.84 -15.20
N VAL A 287 -21.82 8.49 -14.18
CA VAL A 287 -22.34 7.90 -12.94
C VAL A 287 -23.11 8.98 -12.16
N PRO A 288 -24.34 8.71 -11.70
CA PRO A 288 -25.11 9.65 -10.90
C PRO A 288 -24.35 10.17 -9.68
N LEU A 289 -24.51 11.45 -9.34
CA LEU A 289 -23.72 12.13 -8.29
C LEU A 289 -23.78 11.40 -6.93
N VAL A 290 -24.94 10.88 -6.54
CA VAL A 290 -25.11 10.18 -5.25
C VAL A 290 -24.33 8.86 -5.22
N GLU A 291 -24.27 8.13 -6.34
CA GLU A 291 -23.49 6.90 -6.49
C GLU A 291 -21.99 7.19 -6.59
N ALA A 292 -21.62 8.28 -7.29
CA ALA A 292 -20.27 8.79 -7.34
C ALA A 292 -19.74 9.13 -5.94
N LEU A 293 -20.54 9.82 -5.12
CA LEU A 293 -20.19 10.15 -3.73
C LEU A 293 -20.00 8.90 -2.84
N ASP A 294 -20.73 7.82 -3.11
CA ASP A 294 -20.53 6.54 -2.42
C ASP A 294 -19.13 5.98 -2.70
N SER A 295 -18.73 5.98 -3.97
CA SER A 295 -17.39 5.56 -4.41
C SER A 295 -16.28 6.45 -3.83
N VAL A 296 -16.52 7.75 -3.78
CA VAL A 296 -15.58 8.73 -3.22
C VAL A 296 -15.36 8.51 -1.72
N SER A 297 -16.40 8.13 -0.97
CA SER A 297 -16.30 7.87 0.47
C SER A 297 -15.24 6.82 0.80
N GLY A 298 -15.14 5.77 -0.03
CA GLY A 298 -14.13 4.71 0.09
C GLY A 298 -12.73 5.15 -0.36
N ALA A 299 -12.63 6.09 -1.30
CA ALA A 299 -11.36 6.51 -1.91
C ALA A 299 -10.58 7.55 -1.08
N THR A 300 -11.25 8.38 -0.27
CA THR A 300 -10.62 9.47 0.52
C THR A 300 -9.54 8.98 1.49
N GLY A 301 -9.65 7.74 1.99
CA GLY A 301 -8.61 7.08 2.79
C GLY A 301 -8.38 7.63 4.20
N ASN A 302 -9.24 8.52 4.68
CA ASN A 302 -9.24 9.01 6.07
C ASN A 302 -10.69 9.09 6.58
N VAL A 303 -10.93 8.69 7.83
CA VAL A 303 -12.29 8.71 8.42
C VAL A 303 -12.95 10.09 8.42
N VAL A 304 -12.19 11.18 8.63
CA VAL A 304 -12.75 12.54 8.68
C VAL A 304 -13.38 12.91 7.35
N PHE A 305 -12.66 12.65 6.26
CA PHE A 305 -13.16 12.86 4.91
C PHE A 305 -14.26 11.86 4.55
N ARG A 306 -14.13 10.58 4.88
CA ARG A 306 -15.17 9.57 4.64
C ARG A 306 -16.50 9.98 5.27
N ASN A 307 -16.48 10.43 6.53
CA ASN A 307 -17.68 10.87 7.24
C ASN A 307 -18.25 12.17 6.63
N ALA A 308 -17.39 13.10 6.24
CA ALA A 308 -17.82 14.32 5.55
C ALA A 308 -18.50 14.00 4.21
N VAL A 309 -17.91 13.10 3.40
CA VAL A 309 -18.49 12.67 2.12
C VAL A 309 -19.81 11.94 2.32
N ASN A 310 -19.91 11.06 3.33
CA ASN A 310 -21.17 10.39 3.65
C ASN A 310 -22.26 11.39 4.06
N ARG A 311 -21.89 12.45 4.79
CA ARG A 311 -22.83 13.52 5.13
C ARG A 311 -23.27 14.30 3.89
N ILE A 312 -22.33 14.67 3.02
CA ILE A 312 -22.60 15.33 1.74
C ILE A 312 -23.53 14.47 0.87
N LYS A 313 -23.29 13.15 0.80
CA LYS A 313 -24.15 12.22 0.08
C LYS A 313 -25.60 12.27 0.57
N GLN A 314 -25.80 12.28 1.89
CA GLN A 314 -27.14 12.40 2.51
C GLN A 314 -27.78 13.73 2.15
N ASP A 315 -27.07 14.84 2.33
CA ASP A 315 -27.59 16.19 2.07
C ASP A 315 -27.93 16.36 0.57
N VAL A 316 -27.08 15.91 -0.35
CA VAL A 316 -27.31 15.94 -1.80
C VAL A 316 -28.47 15.03 -2.21
N SER A 317 -28.60 13.84 -1.61
CA SER A 317 -29.75 12.96 -1.87
C SER A 317 -31.09 13.56 -1.42
N SER A 318 -31.06 14.49 -0.46
CA SER A 318 -32.22 15.27 -0.02
C SER A 318 -32.46 16.56 -0.82
N GLY A 319 -31.66 16.82 -1.86
CA GLY A 319 -31.79 17.98 -2.74
C GLY A 319 -30.97 19.22 -2.33
N THR A 320 -30.09 19.09 -1.32
CA THR A 320 -29.18 20.18 -0.96
C THR A 320 -28.05 20.30 -1.98
N GLN A 321 -27.65 21.53 -2.34
CA GLN A 321 -26.53 21.74 -3.25
C GLN A 321 -25.22 21.15 -2.70
N LEU A 322 -24.39 20.60 -3.59
CA LEU A 322 -23.12 19.97 -3.26
C LEU A 322 -22.18 20.97 -2.58
N ASN A 323 -22.06 22.18 -3.14
CA ASN A 323 -21.17 23.21 -2.60
C ASN A 323 -21.52 23.63 -1.16
N PHE A 324 -22.83 23.72 -0.86
CA PHE A 324 -23.33 24.10 0.46
C PHE A 324 -23.07 22.99 1.47
N SER A 325 -23.30 21.74 1.06
CA SER A 325 -23.01 20.55 1.87
C SER A 325 -21.52 20.45 2.19
N MET A 326 -20.65 20.66 1.18
CA MET A 326 -19.19 20.70 1.38
C MET A 326 -18.77 21.77 2.38
N ARG A 327 -19.34 22.98 2.28
CA ARG A 327 -19.05 24.09 3.21
C ARG A 327 -19.45 23.76 4.64
N THR A 328 -20.63 23.16 4.83
CA THR A 328 -21.18 22.84 6.16
C THR A 328 -20.36 21.79 6.90
N THR A 329 -19.70 20.87 6.18
CA THR A 329 -18.80 19.89 6.81
C THR A 329 -17.52 20.49 7.40
N GLY A 330 -17.06 21.65 6.90
CA GLY A 330 -15.85 22.31 7.38
C GLY A 330 -14.53 21.58 7.10
N VAL A 331 -14.55 20.51 6.30
CA VAL A 331 -13.36 19.68 6.00
C VAL A 331 -12.69 20.09 4.68
N PHE A 332 -13.44 20.68 3.75
CA PHE A 332 -12.93 21.00 2.42
C PHE A 332 -12.34 22.42 2.35
N PRO A 333 -11.24 22.61 1.59
CA PRO A 333 -10.66 23.93 1.38
C PRO A 333 -11.55 24.80 0.48
N SER A 334 -11.37 26.12 0.59
CA SER A 334 -12.16 27.12 -0.15
C SER A 334 -12.14 26.91 -1.66
N MET A 335 -10.98 26.60 -2.24
CA MET A 335 -10.83 26.33 -3.67
C MET A 335 -11.70 25.14 -4.12
N ALA A 336 -11.72 24.05 -3.36
CA ALA A 336 -12.54 22.89 -3.70
C ALA A 336 -14.05 23.22 -3.64
N ILE A 337 -14.47 23.99 -2.64
CA ILE A 337 -15.87 24.44 -2.50
C ILE A 337 -16.26 25.37 -3.65
N GLN A 338 -15.41 26.31 -4.03
CA GLN A 338 -15.66 27.26 -5.13
C GLN A 338 -15.74 26.55 -6.49
N MET A 339 -14.80 25.65 -6.77
CA MET A 339 -14.81 24.87 -8.02
C MET A 339 -16.02 23.94 -8.09
N ALA A 340 -16.45 23.36 -6.96
CA ALA A 340 -17.69 22.59 -6.91
C ALA A 340 -18.92 23.47 -7.19
N ALA A 341 -18.98 24.69 -6.64
CA ALA A 341 -20.07 25.63 -6.91
C ALA A 341 -20.14 26.01 -8.41
N ILE A 342 -19.01 26.40 -9.00
CA ILE A 342 -18.93 26.74 -10.43
C ILE A 342 -19.31 25.53 -11.29
N GLY A 343 -18.81 24.34 -10.94
CA GLY A 343 -19.09 23.10 -11.67
C GLY A 343 -20.55 22.67 -11.58
N GLU A 344 -21.19 22.85 -10.42
CA GLU A 344 -22.60 22.55 -10.19
C GLU A 344 -23.52 23.51 -10.96
N GLU A 345 -23.21 24.81 -10.99
CA GLU A 345 -23.99 25.82 -11.71
C GLU A 345 -23.83 25.74 -13.24
N SER A 346 -22.61 25.43 -13.72
CA SER A 346 -22.30 25.31 -15.16
C SER A 346 -22.51 23.90 -15.72
N GLY A 347 -22.82 22.91 -14.89
CA GLY A 347 -22.91 21.50 -15.29
C GLY A 347 -21.56 20.85 -15.66
N SER A 348 -20.44 21.50 -15.34
CA SER A 348 -19.07 21.06 -15.69
C SER A 348 -18.25 20.59 -14.49
N LEU A 349 -18.91 19.92 -13.54
CA LEU A 349 -18.34 19.47 -12.27
C LEU A 349 -17.12 18.56 -12.44
N ASP A 350 -17.12 17.73 -13.47
CA ASP A 350 -15.99 16.88 -13.86
C ASP A 350 -14.73 17.71 -14.13
N SER A 351 -14.83 18.74 -14.97
CA SER A 351 -13.69 19.58 -15.37
C SER A 351 -13.17 20.45 -14.22
N MET A 352 -14.07 20.96 -13.38
CA MET A 352 -13.71 21.81 -12.25
C MET A 352 -13.04 21.00 -11.13
N LEU A 353 -13.53 19.80 -10.85
CA LEU A 353 -12.90 18.91 -9.87
C LEU A 353 -11.60 18.30 -10.39
N ASP A 354 -11.43 18.12 -11.70
CA ASP A 354 -10.15 17.71 -12.30
C ASP A 354 -9.02 18.72 -12.04
N LYS A 355 -9.34 20.01 -12.13
CA LYS A 355 -8.41 21.10 -11.77
C LYS A 355 -8.06 21.10 -10.28
N VAL A 356 -9.06 20.91 -9.41
CA VAL A 356 -8.84 20.77 -7.97
C VAL A 356 -7.93 19.57 -7.68
N ALA A 357 -8.20 18.43 -8.31
CA ALA A 357 -7.38 17.23 -8.17
C ALA A 357 -5.92 17.49 -8.55
N SER A 358 -5.70 18.05 -9.73
CA SER A 358 -4.36 18.32 -10.26
C SER A 358 -3.58 19.31 -9.39
N TYR A 359 -4.25 20.38 -8.92
CA TYR A 359 -3.65 21.34 -8.00
C TYR A 359 -3.23 20.71 -6.66
N TYR A 360 -4.12 19.92 -6.03
CA TYR A 360 -3.78 19.27 -4.77
C TYR A 360 -2.81 18.10 -4.92
N GLU A 361 -2.77 17.42 -6.08
CA GLU A 361 -1.72 16.45 -6.41
C GLU A 361 -0.33 17.13 -6.44
N GLU A 362 -0.23 18.30 -7.08
CA GLU A 362 0.99 19.11 -7.11
C GLU A 362 1.38 19.63 -5.72
N GLU A 363 0.42 20.10 -4.92
CA GLU A 363 0.67 20.51 -3.54
C GLU A 363 1.15 19.36 -2.65
N VAL A 364 0.70 18.13 -2.90
CA VAL A 364 1.24 16.94 -2.20
C VAL A 364 2.66 16.67 -2.64
N ASP A 365 2.96 16.76 -3.94
CA ASP A 365 4.31 16.57 -4.47
C ASP A 365 5.28 17.59 -3.85
N ASN A 366 4.91 18.88 -3.83
CA ASN A 366 5.69 19.95 -3.22
C ASN A 366 5.89 19.73 -1.71
N ALA A 367 4.86 19.31 -0.99
CA ALA A 367 4.95 19.04 0.45
C ALA A 367 5.85 17.84 0.75
N VAL A 368 5.84 16.81 -0.11
CA VAL A 368 6.71 15.64 -0.02
C VAL A 368 8.19 16.02 -0.27
N ASP A 369 8.46 16.87 -1.26
CA ASP A 369 9.81 17.34 -1.56
C ASP A 369 10.35 18.21 -0.41
N ASN A 370 9.54 19.14 0.09
CA ASN A 370 9.89 19.98 1.24
C ASN A 370 10.14 19.17 2.51
N LEU A 371 9.33 18.14 2.77
CA LEU A 371 9.57 17.21 3.88
C LEU A 371 10.98 16.61 3.76
N THR A 372 11.36 16.16 2.57
CA THR A 372 12.68 15.55 2.34
C THR A 372 13.82 16.53 2.62
N THR A 373 13.70 17.79 2.22
CA THR A 373 14.72 18.83 2.49
C THR A 373 14.82 19.19 3.97
N LEU A 374 13.70 19.27 4.70
CA LEU A 374 13.71 19.57 6.13
C LEU A 374 14.27 18.43 6.99
N MET A 375 14.27 17.20 6.47
CA MET A 375 14.78 16.05 7.19
C MET A 375 16.27 16.14 7.48
N GLU A 376 17.08 16.64 6.56
CA GLU A 376 18.55 16.70 6.73
C GLU A 376 18.95 17.56 7.94
N PRO A 377 18.47 18.82 8.10
CA PRO A 377 18.71 19.62 9.29
C PRO A 377 18.17 18.97 10.58
N MET A 378 16.98 18.38 10.55
CA MET A 378 16.42 17.70 11.73
C MET A 378 17.27 16.50 12.16
N ILE A 379 17.76 15.72 11.21
CA ILE A 379 18.65 14.59 11.47
C ILE A 379 19.95 15.06 12.09
N MET A 380 20.58 16.09 11.51
CA MET A 380 21.80 16.68 12.07
C MET A 380 21.57 17.21 13.49
N ALA A 381 20.43 17.86 13.75
CA ALA A 381 20.06 18.33 15.07
C ALA A 381 19.87 17.17 16.06
N VAL A 382 19.11 16.13 15.69
CA VAL A 382 18.86 14.95 16.55
C VAL A 382 20.16 14.19 16.84
N LEU A 383 20.97 13.91 15.82
CA LEU A 383 22.26 13.24 15.99
C LEU A 383 23.23 14.11 16.79
N GLY A 384 23.27 15.41 16.54
CA GLY A 384 24.07 16.37 17.28
C GLY A 384 23.70 16.41 18.76
N VAL A 385 22.41 16.43 19.09
CA VAL A 385 21.93 16.40 20.49
C VAL A 385 22.20 15.04 21.13
N LEU A 386 21.96 13.93 20.43
CA LEU A 386 22.20 12.59 20.97
C LEU A 386 23.69 12.33 21.21
N VAL A 387 24.53 12.50 20.19
CA VAL A 387 25.98 12.26 20.28
C VAL A 387 26.65 13.31 21.14
N GLY A 388 26.32 14.60 20.94
CA GLY A 388 26.87 15.70 21.73
C GLY A 388 26.47 15.60 23.20
N GLY A 389 25.21 15.27 23.50
CA GLY A 389 24.74 15.03 24.87
C GLY A 389 25.49 13.87 25.52
N LEU A 390 25.77 12.79 24.78
CA LEU A 390 26.50 11.64 25.29
C LEU A 390 27.99 11.96 25.52
N ILE A 391 28.62 12.72 24.63
CA ILE A 391 29.99 13.23 24.82
C ILE A 391 30.04 14.14 26.06
N ILE A 392 29.12 15.10 26.20
CA ILE A 392 29.07 15.95 27.39
C ILE A 392 28.92 15.11 28.65
N ALA A 393 28.03 14.12 28.66
CA ALA A 393 27.86 13.23 29.81
C ALA A 393 29.15 12.48 30.17
N MET A 394 29.96 12.09 29.19
CA MET A 394 31.23 11.39 29.43
C MET A 394 32.37 12.31 29.87
N TYR A 395 32.43 13.55 29.37
CA TYR A 395 33.53 14.47 29.65
C TYR A 395 33.29 15.36 30.87
N LEU A 396 32.03 15.60 31.25
CA LEU A 396 31.68 16.44 32.40
C LEU A 396 32.36 16.00 33.72
N PRO A 397 32.44 14.70 34.05
CA PRO A 397 33.17 14.24 35.24
C PRO A 397 34.67 14.57 35.19
N ILE A 398 35.30 14.54 34.01
CA ILE A 398 36.73 14.86 33.84
C ILE A 398 36.98 16.32 34.24
N PHE A 399 36.13 17.24 33.80
CA PHE A 399 36.26 18.66 34.13
C PHE A 399 36.04 18.95 35.62
N GLN A 400 35.13 18.23 36.28
CA GLN A 400 34.89 18.39 37.71
C GLN A 400 36.01 17.81 38.57
N LEU A 401 36.57 16.66 38.18
CA LEU A 401 37.75 16.09 38.83
C LEU A 401 38.95 17.03 38.77
N GLY A 402 39.11 17.77 37.67
CA GLY A 402 40.16 18.79 37.53
C GLY A 402 39.97 20.06 38.39
N GLN A 403 38.80 20.26 39.01
CA GLN A 403 38.54 21.37 39.93
C GLN A 403 38.71 20.99 41.41
N VAL A 404 38.80 19.69 41.71
CA VAL A 404 38.88 19.15 43.09
C VAL A 404 40.34 18.89 43.51
N VAL A 405 41.32 19.15 42.64
CA VAL A 405 42.77 19.05 42.90
C VAL A 405 43.41 20.43 42.95
#